data_AF-A0A0Q5JDS4-F1
#
_entry.id   AF-A0A0Q5JDS4-F1
#
_cell.length_a   1.000
_cell.length_b   1.000
_cell.length_c   1.000
_cell.angle_alpha   90.00
_cell.angle_beta   90.00
_cell.angle_gamma   90.00
#
_symmetry.space_group_name_H-M   'P 1'
#
loop_
_entity.id
_entity.type
_entity.pdbx_description
1 polymer ?
#
loop_
_entity_poly.entity_id
_entity_poly.type
_entity_poly.pdbx_seq_one_letter_code
_entity_poly.pdbx_strand_id
1 'polypeptide(L)'
;MAAFYADVVHVPSGETTRRLGPFETAHEARTASVEDAGRPLIWERVPGWWIAEKYPLQWQVQVPEAASTPVEGRPMGAVEPEGDL
;
A
#
# COMPACT_ATOMS: atom_id res chain seq x y z
N MET A 1 2.90 -18.06 4.16
CA MET A 1 2.28 -16.73 4.23
C MET A 1 3.31 -15.72 3.74
N ALA A 2 2.97 -14.86 2.78
CA ALA A 2 3.88 -13.80 2.35
C ALA A 2 3.88 -12.70 3.43
N ALA A 3 5.06 -12.32 3.93
CA ALA A 3 5.20 -11.25 4.90
C ALA A 3 5.42 -9.92 4.17
N PHE A 4 4.78 -8.86 4.64
CA PHE A 4 4.95 -7.50 4.13
C PHE A 4 5.98 -6.76 4.99
N TYR A 5 6.83 -5.97 4.35
CA TYR A 5 7.78 -5.10 5.01
C TYR A 5 7.63 -3.68 4.46
N ALA A 6 7.91 -2.69 5.31
CA ALA A 6 8.05 -1.30 4.88
C ALA A 6 9.50 -0.87 5.01
N ASP A 7 10.14 -0.51 3.90
CA ASP A 7 11.49 0.01 3.86
C ASP A 7 11.48 1.53 3.89
N VAL A 8 12.29 2.12 4.77
CA VAL A 8 12.48 3.56 4.89
C VAL A 8 13.81 3.93 4.28
N VAL A 9 13.77 4.52 3.09
CA VAL A 9 14.91 4.87 2.27
C VAL A 9 15.23 6.35 2.43
N HIS A 10 16.50 6.69 2.62
CA HIS A 10 16.98 8.06 2.55
C HIS A 10 17.22 8.43 1.09
N VAL A 11 16.36 9.29 0.54
CA VAL A 11 16.31 9.62 -0.90
C VAL A 11 17.66 10.10 -1.44
N PRO A 12 18.41 11.01 -0.77
CA PRO A 12 19.69 11.47 -1.30
C PRO A 12 20.77 10.39 -1.43
N SER A 13 20.80 9.39 -0.55
CA SER A 13 21.83 8.33 -0.59
C SER A 13 21.33 7.02 -1.19
N GLY A 14 20.01 6.83 -1.32
CA GLY A 14 19.40 5.56 -1.69
C GLY A 14 19.51 4.47 -0.62
N GLU A 15 20.00 4.80 0.58
CA GLU A 15 20.22 3.83 1.64
C GLU A 15 18.92 3.53 2.39
N THR A 16 18.63 2.25 2.61
CA THR A 16 17.57 1.83 3.55
C THR A 16 18.04 2.10 4.97
N THR A 17 17.53 3.18 5.54
CA THR A 17 17.83 3.56 6.92
C THR A 17 17.17 2.63 7.94
N ARG A 18 15.95 2.15 7.63
CA ARG A 18 15.14 1.32 8.52
C ARG A 18 14.23 0.39 7.73
N ARG A 19 13.88 -0.74 8.35
CA ARG A 19 12.88 -1.70 7.87
C ARG A 19 11.88 -1.98 8.98
N LEU A 20 10.58 -1.82 8.68
CA LEU A 20 9.47 -2.10 9.58
C LEU A 20 8.82 -3.43 9.20
N GLY A 21 8.40 -4.20 10.20
CA GLY A 21 7.71 -5.49 10.04
C GLY A 21 8.47 -6.66 10.69
N PRO A 22 8.09 -7.90 10.38
CA PRO A 22 7.10 -8.31 9.36
C PRO A 22 5.66 -7.92 9.71
N PHE A 23 4.84 -7.74 8.68
CA PHE A 23 3.39 -7.51 8.77
C PHE A 23 2.60 -8.56 7.98
N GLU A 24 1.34 -8.78 8.36
CA GLU A 24 0.46 -9.75 7.70
C GLU A 24 -0.16 -9.17 6.43
N THR A 25 -0.35 -7.84 6.37
CA THR A 25 -0.95 -7.17 5.22
C THR A 25 -0.20 -5.91 4.78
N ALA A 26 -0.37 -5.52 3.51
CA ALA A 26 0.11 -4.24 2.99
C ALA A 26 -0.59 -3.02 3.65
N HIS A 27 -1.78 -3.21 4.23
CA HIS A 27 -2.44 -2.14 4.97
C HIS A 27 -1.70 -1.86 6.29
N GLU A 28 -1.41 -2.90 7.07
CA GLU A 28 -0.65 -2.77 8.32
C GLU A 28 0.72 -2.14 8.11
N ALA A 29 1.46 -2.57 7.07
CA ALA A 29 2.75 -2.00 6.74
C ALA A 29 2.69 -0.49 6.44
N ARG A 30 1.63 -0.03 5.75
CA ARG A 30 1.40 1.39 5.47
C ARG A 30 0.97 2.17 6.70
N THR A 31 0.15 1.57 7.57
CA THR A 31 -0.25 2.17 8.84
C THR A 31 0.96 2.38 9.75
N ALA A 32 1.80 1.36 9.92
CA ALA A 32 3.04 1.47 10.71
C ALA A 32 4.01 2.51 10.12
N SER A 33 4.05 2.67 8.80
CA SER A 33 4.85 3.71 8.13
C SER A 33 4.35 5.13 8.43
N VAL A 34 3.03 5.33 8.57
CA VAL A 34 2.44 6.61 8.98
C VAL A 34 2.78 6.95 10.43
N GLU A 35 2.73 5.95 11.32
CA GLU A 35 3.16 6.09 12.72
C GLU A 35 4.65 6.43 12.82
N ASP A 36 5.50 5.72 12.07
CA ASP A 36 6.94 5.99 11.99
C ASP A 36 7.25 7.39 11.45
N ALA A 37 6.52 7.85 10.43
CA ALA A 37 6.68 9.20 9.88
C ALA A 37 6.16 10.30 10.83
N GLY A 38 5.40 9.93 11.86
CA GLY A 38 4.74 10.82 12.82
C GLY A 38 3.67 11.73 12.19
N ARG A 39 3.20 11.41 10.98
CA ARG A 39 2.16 12.18 10.26
C ARG A 39 1.61 11.41 9.07
N PRO A 40 0.43 11.80 8.54
CA PRO A 40 -0.13 11.19 7.34
C PRO A 40 0.84 11.25 6.15
N LEU A 41 0.89 10.15 5.41
CA LEU A 41 1.66 9.99 4.18
C LEU A 41 0.71 9.88 2.99
N ILE A 42 1.10 10.48 1.86
CA ILE A 42 0.39 10.32 0.58
C ILE A 42 1.06 9.15 -0.13
N TRP A 43 0.29 8.10 -0.38
CA TRP A 43 0.77 6.87 -0.99
C TRP A 43 0.45 6.85 -2.49
N GLU A 44 1.46 6.58 -3.29
CA GLU A 44 1.35 6.26 -4.70
C GLU A 44 1.42 4.75 -4.89
N ARG A 45 0.56 4.22 -5.76
CA ARG A 45 0.57 2.81 -6.14
C ARG A 45 1.32 2.67 -7.47
N VAL A 46 2.44 1.94 -7.44
CA VAL A 46 3.18 1.55 -8.64
C VAL A 46 3.18 0.02 -8.76
N PRO A 47 3.45 -0.55 -9.95
CA PRO A 47 3.51 -2.00 -10.12
C PRO A 47 4.43 -2.65 -9.07
N GLY A 48 3.88 -3.56 -8.26
CA GLY A 48 4.62 -4.27 -7.21
C GLY A 48 4.90 -3.50 -5.91
N TRP A 49 4.61 -2.19 -5.83
CA TRP A 49 4.94 -1.38 -4.64
C TRP A 49 3.90 -0.32 -4.27
N TRP A 50 3.80 -0.03 -2.97
CA TRP A 50 3.28 1.25 -2.49
C TRP A 50 4.45 2.12 -2.09
N ILE A 51 4.47 3.36 -2.57
CA ILE A 51 5.55 4.30 -2.28
C ILE A 51 4.92 5.56 -1.68
N ALA A 52 5.48 6.04 -0.58
CA ALA A 52 5.18 7.36 -0.05
C ALA A 52 6.47 8.12 0.15
N GLU A 53 6.51 9.37 -0.31
CA GLU A 53 7.69 10.21 -0.15
C GLU A 53 7.40 11.36 0.79
N LYS A 54 8.38 11.63 1.66
CA LYS A 54 8.46 12.86 2.41
C LYS A 54 9.93 13.15 2.70
N TYR A 55 10.48 14.02 1.86
CA TYR A 55 11.89 14.37 1.88
C TYR A 55 12.43 14.67 3.30
N PRO A 56 13.59 14.10 3.69
CA PRO A 56 14.52 13.31 2.86
C PRO A 56 14.23 11.80 2.83
N LEU A 57 13.09 11.34 3.36
CA LEU A 57 12.78 9.92 3.51
C LEU A 57 11.69 9.47 2.52
N GLN A 58 11.72 8.20 2.18
CA GLN A 58 10.73 7.54 1.35
C GLN A 58 10.39 6.19 1.96
N TRP A 59 9.11 5.89 2.09
CA TRP A 59 8.59 4.62 2.59
C TRP A 59 8.14 3.78 1.40
N GLN A 60 8.61 2.54 1.34
CA GLN A 60 8.32 1.59 0.27
C GLN A 60 7.75 0.32 0.87
N VAL A 61 6.58 -0.13 0.41
CA VAL A 61 5.96 -1.38 0.84
C VAL A 61 5.81 -2.29 -0.38
N GLN A 62 6.46 -3.45 -0.34
CA GLN A 62 6.35 -4.43 -1.42
C GLN A 62 4.97 -5.09 -1.39
N VAL A 63 4.32 -5.17 -2.54
CA VAL A 63 3.07 -5.90 -2.71
C VAL A 63 3.32 -7.06 -3.66
N PRO A 64 3.22 -8.32 -3.19
CA PRO A 64 3.33 -9.46 -4.08
C PRO A 64 2.30 -9.36 -5.20
N GLU A 65 2.65 -9.80 -6.40
CA GLU A 65 1.79 -9.73 -7.59
C GLU A 65 0.40 -10.36 -7.36
N ALA A 66 0.33 -11.40 -6.52
CA ALA A 66 -0.92 -12.05 -6.11
C ALA A 66 -1.91 -11.14 -5.35
N ALA A 67 -1.45 -10.03 -4.76
CA ALA A 67 -2.27 -9.01 -4.10
C ALA A 67 -2.45 -7.76 -4.98
N SER A 68 -1.98 -7.77 -6.23
CA SER A 68 -2.09 -6.68 -7.20
C SER A 68 -3.31 -6.79 -8.10
N THR A 69 -4.36 -7.53 -7.71
CA THR A 69 -5.65 -7.41 -8.39
C THR A 69 -6.09 -5.95 -8.32
N PRO A 70 -6.27 -5.28 -9.47
CA PRO A 70 -7.02 -4.04 -9.49
C PRO A 70 -8.37 -4.36 -8.86
N VAL A 71 -8.93 -3.46 -8.06
CA VAL A 71 -10.38 -3.47 -7.78
C VAL A 71 -11.10 -3.07 -9.07
N GLU A 72 -10.98 -3.90 -10.10
CA GLU A 72 -11.72 -3.80 -11.34
C GLU A 72 -13.13 -4.30 -11.05
N GLY A 73 -14.12 -3.41 -11.15
CA GLY A 73 -15.52 -3.77 -11.12
C GLY A 73 -16.12 -3.95 -9.72
N ARG A 74 -16.55 -2.85 -9.12
CA ARG A 74 -17.86 -2.90 -8.45
C ARG A 74 -18.89 -2.89 -9.59
N PRO A 75 -19.60 -3.99 -9.91
CA PRO A 75 -20.85 -3.82 -10.63
C PRO A 75 -21.74 -2.99 -9.69
N MET A 76 -22.02 -1.74 -10.09
CA MET A 76 -23.20 -1.05 -9.59
C MET A 76 -24.36 -2.00 -9.87
N GLY A 77 -25.05 -2.42 -8.82
CA GLY A 77 -25.95 -3.57 -8.85
C GLY A 77 -26.84 -3.58 -10.09
N ALA A 78 -26.99 -4.75 -10.69
CA ALA A 78 -28.09 -5.02 -11.57
C ALA A 78 -29.37 -4.67 -10.81
N VAL A 79 -30.05 -3.60 -11.24
CA VAL A 79 -31.45 -3.40 -10.90
C VAL A 79 -32.20 -4.52 -11.63
N GLU A 80 -32.67 -5.50 -10.86
CA GLU A 80 -33.52 -6.55 -11.40
C GLU A 80 -34.79 -5.89 -11.99
N PRO A 81 -35.23 -6.27 -13.19
CA PRO A 81 -36.50 -5.79 -13.72
C PRO A 81 -37.63 -6.56 -13.04
N GLU A 82 -38.25 -5.99 -12.01
CA GLU A 82 -39.55 -6.47 -11.53
C GLU A 82 -40.63 -6.01 -12.52
N GLY A 83 -40.95 -6.90 -13.44
CA GLY A 83 -42.21 -6.90 -14.18
C GLY A 83 -43.29 -7.67 -13.43
N ASP A 84 -44.53 -7.24 -13.71
CA ASP A 84 -45.84 -7.87 -13.41
C ASP A 84 -46.42 -7.76 -12.00
N LEU A 85 -47.34 -6.78 -11.85
CA LEU A 85 -48.73 -7.00 -11.42
C LEU A 85 -49.66 -5.94 -12.05
#